data_AF-A0A1N7IXM5-F1
#
_entry.id   AF-A0A1N7IXM5-F1
#
_cell.length_a   1.000
_cell.length_b   1.000
_cell.length_c   1.000
_cell.angle_alpha   90.00
_cell.angle_beta   90.00
_cell.angle_gamma   90.00
#
_symmetry.space_group_name_H-M   'P 1'
#
loop_
_entity.id
_entity.type
_entity.pdbx_description
1 polymer ?
#
loop_
_entity_poly.entity_id
_entity_poly.type
_entity_poly.pdbx_seq_one_letter_code
_entity_poly.pdbx_strand_id
1 'polypeptide(L)'
;MLEPFQRYPEDEPGLGVWFSHGNFQHGQYDEQTKHGGIGEYTITRHADGELSLGKIRFMPTYTVGKPQTPEYKVIPLADAGALGWVDVDRARADITSLMNTYTDVEVVDYLD
;
A
#
# COMPACT_ATOMS: atom_id res chain seq x y z
N MET A 1 9.53 -4.75 2.54
CA MET A 1 8.96 -3.72 3.44
C MET A 1 8.24 -2.71 2.59
N LEU A 2 7.15 -2.17 3.13
CA LEU A 2 6.46 -1.01 2.56
C LEU A 2 7.32 0.25 2.72
N GLU A 3 7.17 1.19 1.81
CA GLU A 3 7.84 2.50 1.84
C GLU A 3 6.79 3.61 1.63
N PRO A 4 6.98 4.84 2.11
CA PRO A 4 5.97 5.89 1.98
C PRO A 4 5.73 6.30 0.52
N PHE A 5 4.56 6.87 0.21
CA PHE A 5 4.38 7.60 -1.05
C PHE A 5 5.01 9.00 -0.97
N GLN A 6 5.39 9.55 -2.12
CA GLN A 6 5.87 10.93 -2.22
C GLN A 6 5.27 11.64 -3.43
N ARG A 7 5.00 12.94 -3.28
CA ARG A 7 4.59 13.85 -4.36
C ARG A 7 5.47 15.09 -4.36
N TYR A 8 5.53 15.74 -5.51
CA TYR A 8 6.26 17.00 -5.69
C TYR A 8 5.35 18.09 -6.27
N PRO A 9 4.27 18.47 -5.58
CA PRO A 9 3.22 19.32 -6.16
C PRO A 9 3.69 20.74 -6.53
N GLU A 10 4.73 21.24 -5.88
CA GLU A 10 5.26 22.60 -6.10
C GLU A 10 6.19 22.69 -7.32
N ASP A 11 6.96 21.64 -7.59
CA ASP A 11 7.96 21.61 -8.67
C ASP A 11 7.46 20.84 -9.91
N GLU A 12 6.68 19.77 -9.70
CA GLU A 12 6.16 18.86 -10.74
C GLU A 12 4.77 18.31 -10.35
N PRO A 13 3.66 19.06 -10.57
CA PRO A 13 2.31 18.74 -10.06
C PRO A 13 1.71 17.40 -10.54
N GLY A 14 2.26 16.83 -11.61
CA GLY A 14 1.89 15.49 -12.11
C GLY A 14 2.76 14.35 -11.59
N LEU A 15 3.82 14.63 -10.84
CA LEU A 15 4.79 13.63 -10.40
C LEU A 15 4.40 13.04 -9.04
N GLY A 16 4.27 11.71 -9.01
CA GLY A 16 4.17 10.91 -7.81
C GLY A 16 5.19 9.78 -7.84
N VAL A 17 5.74 9.44 -6.68
CA VAL A 17 6.67 8.32 -6.52
C VAL A 17 6.03 7.24 -5.67
N TRP A 18 6.10 6.03 -6.20
CA TRP A 18 5.63 4.82 -5.58
C TRP A 18 6.85 3.93 -5.30
N PHE A 19 7.18 3.80 -4.03
CA PHE A 19 8.28 2.97 -3.54
C PHE A 19 7.78 1.57 -3.13
N SER A 20 8.68 0.66 -2.77
CA SER A 20 8.41 -0.79 -2.65
C SER A 20 7.09 -1.16 -1.94
N HIS A 21 6.03 -1.52 -2.70
CA HIS A 21 4.76 -2.04 -2.15
C HIS A 21 4.47 -3.51 -2.50
N GLY A 22 5.45 -4.22 -3.05
CA GLY A 22 5.29 -5.61 -3.45
C GLY A 22 5.18 -6.58 -2.27
N ASN A 23 4.32 -7.59 -2.41
CA ASN A 23 4.32 -8.74 -1.51
C ASN A 23 5.41 -9.72 -1.93
N PHE A 24 6.22 -10.20 -0.98
CA PHE A 24 6.88 -11.50 -1.17
C PHE A 24 5.87 -12.59 -0.81
N GLN A 25 5.80 -13.64 -1.63
CA GLN A 25 4.73 -14.63 -1.50
C GLN A 25 5.17 -15.86 -0.68
N HIS A 26 6.46 -16.07 -0.51
CA HIS A 26 6.99 -17.24 0.18
C HIS A 26 8.30 -16.92 0.92
N GLY A 27 8.71 -17.81 1.85
CA GLY A 27 9.98 -17.70 2.59
C GLY A 27 10.00 -16.62 3.68
N GLN A 28 8.87 -15.98 3.95
CA GLN A 28 8.75 -14.91 4.94
C GLN A 28 8.54 -15.46 6.35
N TYR A 29 9.49 -15.17 7.24
CA TYR A 29 9.38 -15.48 8.67
C TYR A 29 8.91 -14.28 9.49
N ASP A 30 9.27 -13.08 9.07
CA ASP A 30 8.93 -11.85 9.77
C ASP A 30 7.57 -11.33 9.30
N GLU A 31 6.67 -11.07 10.24
CA GLU A 31 5.34 -10.51 9.97
C GLU A 31 5.41 -9.18 9.22
N GLN A 32 6.40 -8.33 9.52
CA GLN A 32 6.56 -7.05 8.81
C GLN A 32 6.81 -7.22 7.32
N THR A 33 7.38 -8.35 6.91
CA THR A 33 7.64 -8.61 5.50
C THR A 33 6.40 -9.05 4.75
N LYS A 34 5.37 -9.58 5.44
CA LYS A 34 4.12 -10.09 4.85
C LYS A 34 3.17 -8.99 4.37
N HIS A 35 3.43 -7.74 4.74
CA HIS A 35 2.62 -6.59 4.29
C HIS A 35 3.06 -6.11 2.91
N GLY A 36 2.06 -5.82 2.07
CA GLY A 36 2.20 -5.19 0.77
C GLY A 36 1.05 -4.22 0.55
N GLY A 37 0.81 -3.81 -0.69
CA GLY A 37 -0.42 -3.11 -1.00
C GLY A 37 -0.61 -2.77 -2.46
N ILE A 38 -1.82 -2.31 -2.74
CA ILE A 38 -2.24 -1.81 -4.04
C ILE A 38 -2.57 -0.35 -3.85
N GLY A 39 -1.88 0.52 -4.59
CA GLY A 39 -2.20 1.93 -4.70
C GLY A 39 -3.04 2.24 -5.94
N GLU A 40 -3.85 3.27 -5.82
CA GLU A 40 -4.65 3.84 -6.90
C GLU A 40 -4.40 5.34 -6.96
N TYR A 41 -4.23 5.86 -8.16
CA TYR A 41 -4.17 7.29 -8.44
C TYR A 41 -4.61 7.56 -9.87
N THR A 42 -5.00 8.80 -10.14
CA THR A 42 -5.33 9.27 -11.48
C THR A 42 -4.38 10.40 -11.87
N ILE A 43 -3.77 10.30 -13.05
CA ILE A 43 -3.04 11.41 -13.67
C ILE A 43 -3.93 12.00 -14.75
N THR A 44 -4.22 13.30 -14.66
CA THR A 44 -5.02 14.02 -15.65
C THR A 44 -4.12 14.95 -16.46
N ARG A 45 -4.27 14.93 -17.77
CA ARG A 45 -3.65 15.91 -18.67
C ARG A 45 -4.66 17.00 -19.01
N HIS A 46 -4.32 18.24 -18.69
CA HIS A 46 -5.12 19.42 -18.99
C HIS A 46 -4.92 19.88 -20.44
N ALA A 47 -5.80 20.78 -20.90
CA ALA A 47 -5.81 21.25 -22.29
C ALA A 47 -4.56 22.05 -22.68
N ASP A 48 -3.96 22.75 -21.72
CA ASP A 48 -2.68 23.46 -21.83
C ASP A 48 -1.45 22.53 -21.80
N GLY A 49 -1.66 21.25 -21.50
CA GLY A 49 -0.62 20.24 -21.42
C GLY A 49 -0.06 20.01 -20.01
N GLU A 50 -0.53 20.74 -19.00
CA GLU A 50 -0.17 20.48 -17.59
C GLU A 50 -0.68 19.10 -17.14
N LEU A 51 0.05 18.47 -16.22
CA LEU A 51 -0.34 17.22 -15.59
C LEU A 51 -0.71 17.48 -14.13
N SER A 52 -1.81 16.90 -13.68
CA SER A 52 -2.17 16.85 -12.26
C SER A 52 -2.26 15.41 -11.78
N LEU A 53 -1.76 15.18 -10.57
CA LEU A 53 -1.92 13.93 -9.84
C LEU A 53 -3.08 14.06 -8.84
N GLY A 54 -4.13 13.26 -9.04
CA GLY A 54 -5.28 13.17 -8.15
C GLY A 54 -4.94 12.57 -6.78
N LYS A 55 -5.96 12.31 -5.97
CA LYS A 55 -5.79 11.65 -4.66
C LYS A 55 -5.15 10.27 -4.83
N ILE A 56 -4.25 9.89 -3.91
CA ILE A 56 -3.65 8.57 -3.85
C ILE A 56 -4.44 7.81 -2.79
N ARG A 57 -4.96 6.66 -3.19
CA ARG A 57 -5.60 5.69 -2.31
C ARG A 57 -4.69 4.49 -2.20
N PHE A 58 -4.63 3.88 -1.02
CA PHE A 58 -3.80 2.70 -0.78
C PHE A 58 -4.58 1.65 -0.01
N MET A 59 -4.71 0.46 -0.59
CA MET A 59 -5.25 -0.73 0.07
C MET A 59 -4.09 -1.61 0.52
N PRO A 60 -3.83 -1.72 1.83
CA PRO A 60 -2.83 -2.63 2.35
C PRO A 60 -3.25 -4.09 2.11
N THR A 61 -2.27 -4.95 1.83
CA THR A 61 -2.47 -6.40 1.66
C THR A 61 -1.64 -7.19 2.66
N TYR A 62 -2.00 -8.45 2.86
CA TYR A 62 -1.29 -9.39 3.71
C TYR A 62 -1.05 -10.72 2.97
N THR A 63 0.18 -11.23 3.03
CA THR A 63 0.54 -12.55 2.52
C THR A 63 0.30 -13.63 3.57
N VAL A 64 -0.77 -14.42 3.36
CA VAL A 64 -1.01 -15.67 4.07
C VAL A 64 -0.09 -16.75 3.52
N GLY A 65 0.49 -17.57 4.40
CA GLY A 65 1.34 -18.69 4.03
C GLY A 65 2.45 -18.91 5.04
N LYS A 66 2.87 -20.16 5.22
CA LYS A 66 4.02 -20.48 6.06
C LYS A 66 5.31 -20.40 5.22
N PRO A 67 6.44 -20.00 5.83
CA PRO A 67 7.71 -19.90 5.10
C PRO A 67 8.17 -21.22 4.47
N GLN A 68 7.68 -22.37 4.95
CA GLN A 68 8.07 -23.70 4.45
C GLN A 68 7.06 -24.33 3.47
N THR A 69 5.92 -23.68 3.22
CA THR A 69 4.86 -24.23 2.36
C THR A 69 4.74 -23.45 1.05
N PRO A 70 4.58 -24.13 -0.11
CA PRO A 70 4.33 -23.44 -1.37
C PRO A 70 2.92 -22.81 -1.42
N GLU A 71 2.06 -23.12 -0.44
CA GLU A 71 0.75 -22.53 -0.29
C GLU A 71 0.85 -21.12 0.28
N TYR A 72 0.51 -20.14 -0.55
CA TYR A 72 0.40 -18.75 -0.18
C TYR A 72 -0.79 -18.08 -0.88
N LYS A 73 -1.29 -17.01 -0.26
CA LYS A 73 -2.32 -16.16 -0.83
C LYS A 73 -2.13 -14.74 -0.35
N VAL A 74 -2.23 -13.79 -1.27
CA VAL A 74 -2.36 -12.37 -0.92
C VAL A 74 -3.83 -12.06 -0.72
N ILE A 75 -4.16 -11.43 0.41
CA ILE A 75 -5.50 -10.97 0.75
C ILE A 75 -5.46 -9.48 1.12
N PRO A 76 -6.59 -8.75 1.03
CA PRO A 76 -6.72 -7.45 1.69
C PRO A 76 -6.37 -7.57 3.18
N LEU A 77 -5.67 -6.57 3.74
CA LEU A 77 -5.34 -6.58 5.17
C LEU A 77 -6.61 -6.61 6.03
N ALA A 78 -7.69 -5.96 5.58
CA ALA A 78 -8.99 -5.98 6.24
C ALA A 78 -9.54 -7.42 6.42
N ASP A 79 -9.28 -8.31 5.46
CA ASP A 79 -9.73 -9.71 5.53
C ASP A 79 -8.87 -10.57 6.46
N ALA A 80 -7.65 -10.12 6.79
CA ALA A 80 -6.71 -10.88 7.62
C ALA A 80 -7.20 -11.04 9.06
N GLY A 81 -8.17 -10.24 9.51
CA GLY A 81 -8.78 -10.34 10.83
C GLY A 81 -9.48 -11.69 11.04
N ALA A 82 -10.00 -12.30 9.97
CA ALA A 82 -10.62 -13.62 10.00
C ALA A 82 -9.63 -14.76 10.34
N LEU A 83 -8.32 -14.51 10.25
CA LEU A 83 -7.28 -15.48 10.58
C LEU A 83 -7.09 -15.63 12.10
N GLY A 84 -7.38 -14.59 12.88
CA GLY A 84 -7.30 -14.63 14.34
C GLY A 84 -5.89 -14.52 14.95
N TRP A 85 -4.83 -14.44 14.14
CA TRP A 85 -3.45 -14.21 14.59
C TRP A 85 -2.83 -12.91 14.06
N VAL A 86 -3.55 -12.17 13.21
CA VAL A 86 -3.10 -10.90 12.65
C VAL A 86 -3.79 -9.76 13.39
N ASP A 87 -3.00 -8.84 13.95
CA ASP A 87 -3.49 -7.60 14.55
C ASP A 87 -3.72 -6.57 13.43
N VAL A 88 -4.89 -6.65 12.80
CA VAL A 88 -5.26 -5.82 11.64
C VAL A 88 -5.29 -4.34 12.00
N ASP A 89 -5.85 -3.99 13.17
CA ASP A 89 -6.01 -2.59 13.59
C ASP A 89 -4.64 -1.93 13.79
N ARG A 90 -3.72 -2.62 14.48
CA ARG A 90 -2.35 -2.13 14.65
C ARG A 90 -1.61 -2.03 13.32
N ALA A 91 -1.67 -3.08 12.50
CA ALA A 91 -1.00 -3.08 11.20
C ALA A 91 -1.52 -1.95 10.30
N ARG A 92 -2.84 -1.73 10.29
CA ARG A 92 -3.48 -0.63 9.55
C ARG A 92 -3.03 0.73 10.08
N ALA A 93 -2.96 0.92 11.39
CA ALA A 93 -2.47 2.17 11.99
C ALA A 93 -1.00 2.46 11.62
N ASP A 94 -0.12 1.46 11.76
CA ASP A 94 1.30 1.58 11.43
C ASP A 94 1.51 1.90 9.95
N ILE A 95 0.80 1.19 9.07
CA ILE A 95 0.85 1.42 7.61
C ILE A 95 0.27 2.80 7.26
N THR A 96 -0.82 3.22 7.91
CA THR A 96 -1.39 4.56 7.67
C THR A 96 -0.41 5.66 8.04
N SER A 97 0.26 5.53 9.19
CA SER A 97 1.31 6.45 9.59
C SER A 97 2.47 6.45 8.59
N LEU A 98 2.89 5.28 8.11
CA LEU A 98 3.96 5.16 7.13
C LEU A 98 3.60 5.83 5.80
N MET A 99 2.44 5.49 5.20
CA MET A 99 2.02 6.03 3.91
C MET A 99 1.89 7.57 3.93
N ASN A 100 1.52 8.12 5.09
CA ASN A 100 1.33 9.56 5.28
C ASN A 100 2.61 10.32 5.68
N THR A 101 3.79 9.71 5.60
CA THR A 101 5.07 10.35 6.01
C THR A 101 5.37 11.64 5.20
N TYR A 102 5.14 11.62 3.89
CA TYR A 102 5.47 12.76 3.00
C TYR A 102 4.29 13.27 2.19
N THR A 103 3.17 12.57 2.17
CA THR A 103 2.06 12.83 1.25
C THR A 103 0.77 12.37 1.91
N ASP A 104 -0.30 13.14 1.75
CA ASP A 104 -1.64 12.72 2.17
C ASP A 104 -2.10 11.53 1.31
N VAL A 105 -2.21 10.37 1.94
CA VAL A 105 -2.62 9.10 1.34
C VAL A 105 -3.84 8.57 2.09
N GLU A 106 -4.90 8.32 1.34
CA GLU A 106 -6.09 7.68 1.88
C GLU A 106 -5.88 6.17 1.93
N VAL A 107 -5.59 5.67 3.13
CA VAL A 107 -5.51 4.23 3.37
C VAL A 107 -6.91 3.64 3.53
N VAL A 108 -7.32 2.79 2.60
CA VAL A 108 -8.66 2.17 2.53
C VAL A 108 -8.60 0.68 2.82
N ASP A 109 -9.73 0.10 3.22
CA ASP A 109 -9.83 -1.37 3.35
C ASP A 109 -9.90 -2.06 1.98
N TYR A 110 -10.60 -1.42 1.03
CA TYR A 110 -10.78 -1.93 -0.33
C TYR A 110 -10.70 -0.78 -1.35
N LEU A 111 -10.12 -1.07 -2.50
CA LEU A 111 -10.26 -0.26 -3.72
C LEU A 111 -11.45 -0.79 -4.53
N ASP A 112 -12.14 0.12 -5.22
CA ASP A 112 -13.35 -0.12 -6.03
C ASP A 112 -13.08 -0.18 -7.54
#